data_AF-K6YRV9-F1
#
_entry.id   AF-K6YRV9-F1
#
_cell.length_a   1.000
_cell.length_b   1.000
_cell.length_c   1.000
_cell.angle_alpha   90.00
_cell.angle_beta   90.00
_cell.angle_gamma   90.00
#
_symmetry.space_group_name_H-M   'P 1'
#
loop_
_entity.id
_entity.type
_entity.pdbx_description
1 polymer ?
#
loop_
_entity_poly.entity_id
_entity_poly.type
_entity_poly.pdbx_seq_one_letter_code
_entity_poly.pdbx_strand_id
1 'polypeptide(L)'
;MADTLQHRLSLTIRKIVARWMIKLGKLTHVDYTIDELNELARPHFPQTLKVDVPIGKGSFTILDAEIDIPRNAKTVKVQLYSSLDIDAVGNPLYRAHLHIVLDLIPQYHEDTKTVTIKSLELDSIKLINDHYALLNDSKQLLDLVLPRSVQSLITGTFKSAMGIMTAGSSDLASDYLHLYLSGSKQRVLDYHKPQIITLLDELKHNPEFVYELDSSDWQEALFIQHGKSVCVEQRCVRFKF
;
A
#
# COMPACT_ATOMS: atom_id res chain seq x y z
N MET A 1 17.29 1.15 41.43
CA MET A 1 18.71 1.10 40.98
C MET A 1 19.28 -0.33 40.97
N ALA A 2 18.80 -1.25 41.82
CA ALA A 2 19.15 -2.67 41.76
C ALA A 2 18.45 -3.45 40.60
N ASP A 3 17.18 -3.14 40.29
CA ASP A 3 16.44 -3.79 39.19
C ASP A 3 17.05 -3.54 37.81
N THR A 4 17.57 -2.34 37.56
CA THR A 4 18.22 -1.99 36.29
C THR A 4 19.55 -2.73 36.10
N LEU A 5 20.25 -3.07 37.19
CA LEU A 5 21.50 -3.84 37.14
C LEU A 5 21.24 -5.33 36.95
N GLN A 6 20.24 -5.91 37.64
CA GLN A 6 19.85 -7.31 37.46
C GLN A 6 19.30 -7.56 36.05
N HIS A 7 18.49 -6.65 35.51
CA HIS A 7 18.00 -6.73 34.14
C HIS A 7 19.14 -6.70 33.12
N ARG A 8 20.09 -5.75 33.27
CA ARG A 8 21.28 -5.65 32.39
C ARG A 8 22.18 -6.88 32.46
N LEU A 9 22.45 -7.40 33.66
CA LEU A 9 23.23 -8.63 33.86
C LEU A 9 22.54 -9.84 33.19
N SER A 10 21.22 -9.97 33.32
CA SER A 10 20.46 -11.05 32.67
C SER A 10 20.54 -10.97 31.14
N LEU A 11 20.51 -9.77 30.57
CA LEU A 11 20.62 -9.51 29.14
C LEU A 11 22.02 -9.85 28.60
N THR A 12 23.08 -9.48 29.32
CA THR A 12 24.46 -9.79 28.92
C THR A 12 24.70 -11.31 28.93
N ILE A 13 24.23 -12.02 29.95
CA ILE A 13 24.34 -13.48 30.04
C ILE A 13 23.55 -14.14 28.90
N ARG A 14 22.32 -13.68 28.62
CA ARG A 14 21.52 -14.16 27.48
C ARG A 14 22.24 -13.95 26.15
N LYS A 15 22.84 -12.78 25.90
CA LYS A 15 23.64 -12.50 24.68
C LYS A 15 24.80 -13.48 24.52
N ILE A 16 25.55 -13.76 25.60
CA ILE A 16 26.70 -14.67 25.56
C ILE A 16 26.25 -16.11 25.31
N VAL A 17 25.20 -16.56 25.99
CA VAL A 17 24.62 -17.90 25.81
C VAL A 17 24.07 -18.05 24.40
N ALA A 18 23.33 -17.06 23.88
CA ALA A 18 22.78 -17.08 22.53
C ALA A 18 23.88 -17.15 21.47
N ARG A 19 24.97 -16.37 21.61
CA ARG A 19 26.15 -16.45 20.74
C ARG A 19 26.78 -17.85 20.75
N TRP A 20 26.90 -18.45 21.93
CA TRP A 20 27.41 -19.83 22.05
C TRP A 20 26.45 -20.84 21.41
N MET A 21 25.15 -20.68 21.60
CA MET A 21 24.13 -21.56 20.99
C MET A 21 24.12 -21.44 19.46
N ILE A 22 24.37 -20.26 18.89
CA ILE A 22 24.54 -20.10 17.44
C ILE A 22 25.78 -20.84 16.95
N LYS A 23 26.94 -20.64 17.61
CA LYS A 23 28.18 -21.34 17.24
C LYS A 23 28.07 -22.86 17.36
N LEU A 24 27.26 -23.34 18.31
CA LEU A 24 26.96 -24.76 18.50
C LEU A 24 25.82 -25.28 17.60
N GLY A 25 25.22 -24.44 16.76
CA GLY A 25 24.09 -24.81 15.90
C GLY A 25 22.78 -25.12 16.64
N LYS A 26 22.68 -24.79 17.94
CA LYS A 26 21.49 -24.98 18.78
C LYS A 26 20.46 -23.86 18.64
N LEU A 27 20.91 -22.63 18.36
CA LEU A 27 20.04 -21.51 18.01
C LEU A 27 20.24 -21.22 16.53
N THR A 28 19.23 -21.56 15.72
CA THR A 28 19.35 -21.47 14.25
C THR A 28 18.56 -20.30 13.67
N HIS A 29 17.58 -19.77 14.40
CA HIS A 29 16.75 -18.67 13.93
C HIS A 29 16.09 -17.88 15.07
N VAL A 30 15.59 -16.69 14.73
CA VAL A 30 14.59 -15.91 15.49
C VAL A 30 13.34 -15.81 14.63
N ASP A 31 12.18 -16.02 15.23
CA ASP A 31 10.88 -15.93 14.57
C ASP A 31 10.24 -14.57 14.87
N TYR A 32 9.79 -13.88 13.82
CA TYR A 32 8.84 -12.77 13.90
C TYR A 32 7.46 -13.31 13.56
N THR A 33 6.55 -13.20 14.53
CA THR A 33 5.18 -13.66 14.44
C THR A 33 4.32 -12.70 13.61
N ILE A 34 3.16 -13.17 13.17
CA ILE A 34 2.19 -12.34 12.45
C ILE A 34 1.77 -11.12 13.29
N ASP A 35 1.58 -11.29 14.60
CA ASP A 35 1.16 -10.19 15.48
C ASP A 35 2.25 -9.11 15.57
N GLU A 36 3.51 -9.50 15.77
CA GLU A 36 4.65 -8.58 15.80
C GLU A 36 4.81 -7.84 14.47
N LEU A 37 4.66 -8.52 13.33
CA LEU A 37 4.73 -7.89 12.02
C LEU A 37 3.61 -6.86 11.82
N ASN A 38 2.38 -7.17 12.26
CA ASN A 38 1.27 -6.22 12.21
C ASN A 38 1.51 -5.01 13.14
N GLU A 39 2.07 -5.22 14.33
CA GLU A 39 2.44 -4.12 15.23
C GLU A 39 3.51 -3.20 14.64
N LEU A 40 4.50 -3.78 13.96
CA LEU A 40 5.53 -3.02 13.24
C LEU A 40 4.96 -2.23 12.05
N ALA A 41 3.94 -2.76 11.36
CA ALA A 41 3.35 -2.12 10.19
C ALA A 41 2.42 -0.94 10.54
N ARG A 42 1.68 -1.03 11.66
CA ARG A 42 0.66 -0.04 12.06
C ARG A 42 1.09 1.43 12.00
N PRO A 43 2.28 1.84 12.50
CA PRO A 43 2.69 3.25 12.51
C PRO A 43 2.86 3.87 11.13
N HIS A 44 2.99 3.04 10.08
CA HIS A 44 3.19 3.51 8.72
C HIS A 44 1.88 3.90 8.01
N PHE A 45 0.71 3.69 8.63
CA PHE A 45 -0.60 4.00 8.05
C PHE A 45 -1.33 5.11 8.81
N PRO A 46 -2.16 5.92 8.12
CA PRO A 46 -2.48 5.85 6.69
C PRO A 46 -1.43 6.51 5.77
N GLN A 47 -1.36 6.07 4.51
CA GLN A 47 -0.51 6.69 3.46
C GLN A 47 -1.35 7.15 2.28
N THR A 48 -1.17 8.40 1.85
CA THR A 48 -1.89 8.96 0.68
C THR A 48 -0.94 9.19 -0.47
N LEU A 49 -1.25 8.59 -1.62
CA LEU A 49 -0.56 8.70 -2.89
C LEU A 49 -1.42 9.49 -3.88
N LYS A 50 -0.79 10.31 -4.71
CA LYS A 50 -1.50 11.09 -5.74
C LYS A 50 -1.85 10.19 -6.92
N VAL A 51 -3.09 10.31 -7.40
CA VAL A 51 -3.56 9.68 -8.63
C VAL A 51 -3.78 10.78 -9.66
N ASP A 52 -3.03 10.71 -10.75
CA ASP A 52 -3.22 11.62 -11.88
C ASP A 52 -4.51 11.29 -12.60
N VAL A 53 -5.37 12.30 -12.70
CA VAL A 53 -6.66 12.22 -13.37
C VAL A 53 -6.72 13.33 -14.44
N PRO A 54 -7.38 13.09 -15.58
CA PRO A 54 -7.48 14.09 -16.66
C PRO A 54 -8.17 15.38 -16.24
N ILE A 55 -9.15 15.28 -15.33
CA ILE A 55 -9.90 16.40 -14.79
C ILE A 55 -9.98 16.23 -13.28
N GLY A 56 -9.56 17.26 -12.55
CA GLY A 56 -9.67 17.30 -11.10
C GLY A 56 -8.44 16.76 -10.36
N LYS A 57 -8.66 16.13 -9.22
CA LYS A 57 -7.64 15.56 -8.35
C LYS A 57 -8.05 14.14 -7.96
N GLY A 58 -7.12 13.20 -8.09
CA GLY A 58 -7.26 11.85 -7.55
C GLY A 58 -6.31 11.63 -6.38
N SER A 59 -6.77 10.89 -5.37
CA SER A 59 -5.94 10.41 -4.28
C SER A 59 -6.26 8.94 -4.00
N PHE A 60 -5.21 8.15 -3.85
CA PHE A 60 -5.29 6.76 -3.41
C PHE A 60 -4.69 6.69 -2.01
N THR A 61 -5.50 6.32 -1.02
CA THR A 61 -5.07 6.24 0.39
C THR A 61 -5.07 4.80 0.83
N ILE A 62 -3.93 4.31 1.33
CA ILE A 62 -3.86 3.05 2.06
C ILE A 62 -4.20 3.38 3.51
N LEU A 63 -5.36 2.91 3.96
CA LEU A 63 -5.93 3.24 5.27
C LEU A 63 -5.34 2.35 6.35
N ASP A 64 -5.21 1.06 6.05
CA ASP A 64 -4.71 0.05 6.97
C ASP A 64 -4.12 -1.12 6.17
N ALA A 65 -3.31 -1.94 6.84
CA ALA A 65 -2.77 -3.16 6.29
C ALA A 65 -2.80 -4.29 7.32
N GLU A 66 -3.15 -5.48 6.86
CA GLU A 66 -3.11 -6.70 7.64
C GLU A 66 -2.14 -7.69 7.02
N ILE A 67 -1.16 -8.11 7.81
CA ILE A 67 -0.17 -9.11 7.43
C ILE A 67 -0.68 -10.49 7.86
N ASP A 68 -0.60 -11.45 6.96
CA ASP A 68 -0.83 -12.87 7.27
C ASP A 68 0.26 -13.73 6.59
N ILE A 69 0.52 -14.89 7.17
CA ILE A 69 1.43 -15.88 6.61
C ILE A 69 0.69 -17.22 6.60
N PRO A 70 0.11 -17.60 5.45
CA PRO A 70 -0.62 -18.86 5.33
C PRO A 70 0.26 -20.07 5.65
N ARG A 71 -0.38 -21.17 6.05
CA ARG A 71 0.34 -22.40 6.36
C ARG A 71 1.11 -22.90 5.13
N ASN A 72 2.40 -23.19 5.32
CA ASN A 72 3.34 -23.62 4.27
C ASN A 72 3.61 -22.57 3.17
N ALA A 73 3.26 -21.30 3.39
CA ALA A 73 3.64 -20.22 2.49
C ALA A 73 5.15 -19.93 2.58
N LYS A 74 5.70 -19.44 1.47
CA LYS A 74 7.07 -18.90 1.36
C LYS A 74 7.06 -17.37 1.14
N THR A 75 5.88 -16.79 1.16
CA THR A 75 5.60 -15.37 0.97
C THR A 75 4.81 -14.87 2.16
N VAL A 76 4.97 -13.59 2.47
CA VAL A 76 4.11 -12.85 3.39
C VAL A 76 2.93 -12.35 2.57
N LYS A 77 1.69 -12.63 3.00
CA LYS A 77 0.51 -12.02 2.41
C LYS A 77 0.22 -10.71 3.11
N VAL A 78 0.06 -9.65 2.32
CA VAL A 78 -0.30 -8.33 2.82
C VAL A 78 -1.65 -7.94 2.23
N GLN A 79 -2.61 -7.68 3.10
CA GLN A 79 -3.94 -7.23 2.74
C GLN A 79 -4.05 -5.74 3.02
N LEU A 80 -4.14 -4.93 1.98
CA LEU A 80 -4.31 -3.49 2.09
C LEU A 80 -5.79 -3.13 2.01
N TYR A 81 -6.24 -2.32 2.97
CA TYR A 81 -7.54 -1.68 2.96
C TYR A 81 -7.33 -0.23 2.53
N SER A 82 -7.90 0.15 1.40
CA SER A 82 -7.57 1.43 0.76
C SER A 82 -8.80 2.16 0.23
N SER A 83 -8.69 3.47 0.05
CA SER A 83 -9.67 4.30 -0.64
C SER A 83 -9.09 4.91 -1.92
N LEU A 84 -9.93 5.05 -2.94
CA LEU A 84 -9.68 5.86 -4.13
C LEU A 84 -10.71 6.97 -4.15
N ASP A 85 -10.25 8.21 -4.05
CA ASP A 85 -11.07 9.40 -4.04
C ASP A 85 -10.73 10.25 -5.28
N ILE A 86 -11.76 10.66 -6.02
CA ILE A 86 -11.64 11.47 -7.22
C ILE A 86 -12.58 12.65 -7.10
N ASP A 87 -12.01 13.85 -7.12
CA ASP A 87 -12.72 15.12 -6.99
C ASP A 87 -12.53 15.96 -8.25
N ALA A 88 -13.59 16.60 -8.75
CA ALA A 88 -13.52 17.66 -9.74
C ALA A 88 -13.83 19.01 -9.08
N VAL A 89 -12.83 19.90 -9.03
CA VAL A 89 -13.00 21.29 -8.57
C VAL A 89 -13.69 21.36 -7.20
N GLY A 90 -13.27 20.51 -6.26
CA GLY A 90 -13.82 20.47 -4.90
C GLY A 90 -15.15 19.69 -4.74
N ASN A 91 -15.61 19.01 -5.79
CA ASN A 91 -16.80 18.18 -5.74
C ASN A 91 -16.42 16.71 -5.92
N PRO A 92 -16.82 15.82 -4.99
CA PRO A 92 -16.53 14.40 -5.11
C PRO A 92 -17.25 13.83 -6.32
N LEU A 93 -16.50 13.19 -7.22
CA LEU A 93 -17.04 12.46 -8.36
C LEU A 93 -17.19 10.98 -8.03
N TYR A 94 -16.17 10.42 -7.39
CA TYR A 94 -16.12 9.00 -7.11
C TYR A 94 -15.29 8.71 -5.87
N ARG A 95 -15.81 7.79 -5.05
CA ARG A 95 -15.12 7.23 -3.90
C ARG A 95 -15.26 5.73 -3.92
N ALA A 96 -14.16 5.01 -3.83
CA ALA A 96 -14.15 3.56 -3.75
C ALA A 96 -13.31 3.08 -2.58
N HIS A 97 -13.73 1.99 -1.97
CA HIS A 97 -12.94 1.21 -1.02
C HIS A 97 -12.47 -0.06 -1.71
N LEU A 98 -11.16 -0.27 -1.68
CA LEU A 98 -10.49 -1.36 -2.37
C LEU A 98 -9.83 -2.28 -1.34
N HIS A 99 -9.98 -3.58 -1.56
CA HIS A 99 -9.18 -4.62 -0.92
C HIS A 99 -8.11 -5.06 -1.90
N ILE A 100 -6.85 -4.92 -1.50
CA ILE A 100 -5.72 -5.29 -2.34
C ILE A 100 -4.93 -6.37 -1.61
N VAL A 101 -4.61 -7.46 -2.31
CA VAL A 101 -3.83 -8.56 -1.76
C VAL A 101 -2.50 -8.62 -2.48
N LEU A 102 -1.41 -8.60 -1.72
CA LEU A 102 -0.04 -8.65 -2.20
C LEU A 102 0.69 -9.86 -1.61
N ASP A 103 1.58 -10.45 -2.39
CA ASP A 103 2.53 -11.46 -1.94
C ASP A 103 3.93 -10.84 -1.89
N LEU A 104 4.55 -10.84 -0.70
CA LEU A 104 5.83 -10.22 -0.41
C LEU A 104 6.89 -11.26 -0.06
N ILE A 105 8.11 -11.08 -0.59
CA ILE A 105 9.29 -11.86 -0.23
C ILE A 105 10.32 -10.92 0.39
N PRO A 106 10.65 -11.09 1.69
CA PRO A 106 11.71 -10.31 2.31
C PRO A 106 13.08 -10.80 1.84
N GLN A 107 14.06 -9.88 1.83
CA GLN A 107 15.46 -10.19 1.60
C GLN A 107 16.33 -9.43 2.59
N TYR A 108 17.27 -10.16 3.18
CA TYR A 108 18.30 -9.57 4.02
C TYR A 108 19.53 -9.24 3.18
N HIS A 109 20.07 -8.04 3.39
CA HIS A 109 21.31 -7.57 2.82
C HIS A 109 22.39 -7.58 3.90
N GLU A 110 23.36 -8.50 3.78
CA GLU A 110 24.41 -8.64 4.77
C GLU A 110 25.35 -7.43 4.82
N ASP A 111 25.56 -6.75 3.70
CA ASP A 111 26.46 -5.59 3.62
C ASP A 111 25.92 -4.37 4.38
N THR A 112 24.62 -4.11 4.23
CA THR A 112 23.93 -2.95 4.84
C THR A 112 23.26 -3.28 6.16
N LYS A 113 23.13 -4.57 6.50
CA LYS A 113 22.40 -5.06 7.69
C LYS A 113 20.92 -4.62 7.69
N THR A 114 20.33 -4.55 6.50
CA THR A 114 18.93 -4.14 6.31
C THR A 114 18.09 -5.27 5.72
N VAL A 115 16.79 -5.25 6.01
CA VAL A 115 15.79 -6.10 5.36
C VAL A 115 14.99 -5.25 4.39
N THR A 116 14.88 -5.72 3.15
CA THR A 116 14.17 -5.05 2.06
C THR A 116 13.16 -6.01 1.42
N ILE A 117 12.37 -5.48 0.50
CA ILE A 117 11.41 -6.24 -0.31
C ILE A 117 12.12 -6.72 -1.57
N LYS A 118 12.30 -8.04 -1.70
CA LYS A 118 12.87 -8.65 -2.92
C LYS A 118 11.86 -8.75 -4.04
N SER A 119 10.67 -9.25 -3.71
CA SER A 119 9.55 -9.34 -4.62
C SER A 119 8.30 -8.88 -3.89
N LEU A 120 7.47 -8.15 -4.61
CA LEU A 120 6.12 -7.80 -4.20
C LEU A 120 5.23 -7.96 -5.43
N GLU A 121 4.35 -8.94 -5.37
CA GLU A 121 3.49 -9.38 -6.46
C GLU A 121 2.04 -9.08 -6.12
N LEU A 122 1.31 -8.51 -7.07
CA LEU A 122 -0.11 -8.27 -6.90
C LEU A 122 -0.90 -9.56 -7.16
N ASP A 123 -1.60 -10.04 -6.14
CA ASP A 123 -2.51 -11.18 -6.25
C ASP A 123 -3.89 -10.72 -6.75
N SER A 124 -4.51 -9.75 -6.06
CA SER A 124 -5.80 -9.21 -6.50
C SER A 124 -6.09 -7.79 -6.04
N ILE A 125 -6.96 -7.11 -6.79
CA ILE A 125 -7.61 -5.84 -6.41
C ILE A 125 -9.10 -6.08 -6.53
N LYS A 126 -9.84 -5.89 -5.43
CA LYS A 126 -11.29 -6.07 -5.36
C LYS A 126 -11.94 -4.80 -4.86
N LEU A 127 -13.04 -4.43 -5.51
CA LEU A 127 -13.93 -3.38 -5.03
C LEU A 127 -14.74 -3.93 -3.85
N ILE A 128 -14.56 -3.37 -2.65
CA ILE A 128 -15.35 -3.74 -1.47
C ILE A 128 -16.68 -3.00 -1.48
N ASN A 129 -16.57 -1.68 -1.64
CA ASN A 129 -17.70 -0.77 -1.62
C ASN A 129 -17.32 0.46 -2.45
N ASP A 130 -18.31 1.14 -2.98
CA ASP A 130 -18.11 2.40 -3.67
C ASP A 130 -19.31 3.31 -3.49
N HIS A 131 -19.00 4.60 -3.45
CA HIS A 131 -19.95 5.68 -3.50
C HIS A 131 -19.63 6.52 -4.72
N TYR A 132 -20.51 6.44 -5.71
CA TYR A 132 -20.66 7.56 -6.62
C TYR A 132 -21.33 8.68 -5.83
N ALA A 133 -20.78 9.88 -5.93
CA ALA A 133 -21.65 11.03 -5.75
C ALA A 133 -22.63 10.97 -6.92
N LEU A 134 -23.79 10.37 -6.67
CA LEU A 134 -24.91 10.36 -7.58
C LEU A 134 -25.34 11.81 -7.76
N LEU A 135 -24.70 12.48 -8.71
CA LEU A 135 -25.34 13.54 -9.44
C LEU A 135 -26.38 12.80 -10.28
N ASN A 136 -27.57 12.64 -9.69
CA ASN A 136 -28.74 12.01 -10.29
C ASN A 136 -29.12 12.64 -11.64
N ASP A 137 -28.49 13.77 -12.00
CA ASP A 137 -28.62 14.43 -13.27
C ASP A 137 -27.24 14.66 -13.91
N SER A 138 -27.05 14.10 -15.10
CA SER A 138 -25.90 14.37 -15.99
C SER A 138 -25.62 15.86 -16.20
N LYS A 139 -26.63 16.73 -16.03
CA LYS A 139 -26.47 18.20 -16.05
C LYS A 139 -25.60 18.73 -14.92
N GLN A 140 -25.70 18.16 -13.72
CA GLN A 140 -24.88 18.62 -12.59
C GLN A 140 -23.40 18.25 -12.79
N LEU A 141 -23.10 17.09 -13.39
CA LEU A 141 -21.72 16.74 -13.77
C LEU A 141 -21.14 17.73 -14.79
N LEU A 142 -21.95 18.18 -15.75
CA LEU A 142 -21.54 19.20 -16.72
C LEU A 142 -21.28 20.54 -16.06
N ASP A 143 -22.16 20.98 -15.17
CA ASP A 143 -22.03 22.27 -14.47
C ASP A 143 -20.74 22.35 -13.63
N LEU A 144 -20.28 21.22 -13.10
CA LEU A 144 -19.05 21.13 -12.32
C LEU A 144 -17.77 21.19 -13.15
N VAL A 145 -17.84 20.78 -14.43
CA VAL A 145 -16.66 20.60 -15.28
C VAL A 145 -16.56 21.67 -16.36
N LEU A 146 -17.69 22.27 -16.76
CA LEU A 146 -17.74 23.26 -17.82
C LEU A 146 -17.51 24.69 -17.32
N PRO A 147 -16.72 25.51 -18.05
CA PRO A 147 -16.66 26.94 -17.85
C PRO A 147 -18.04 27.60 -18.01
N ARG A 148 -18.34 28.60 -17.16
CA ARG A 148 -19.65 29.31 -17.17
C ARG A 148 -20.00 29.93 -18.53
N SER A 149 -19.00 30.31 -19.33
CA SER A 149 -19.19 30.87 -20.67
C SER A 149 -19.83 29.88 -21.65
N VAL A 150 -19.60 28.57 -21.48
CA VAL A 150 -20.09 27.53 -22.39
C VAL A 150 -21.39 26.89 -21.90
N GLN A 151 -21.70 26.98 -20.61
CA GLN A 151 -22.95 26.46 -20.03
C GLN A 151 -24.20 27.03 -20.73
N SER A 152 -24.17 28.32 -21.10
CA SER A 152 -25.30 28.98 -21.79
C SER A 152 -25.54 28.49 -23.23
N LEU A 153 -24.56 27.84 -23.85
CA LEU A 153 -24.63 27.30 -25.21
C LEU A 153 -25.15 25.85 -25.23
N ILE A 154 -25.29 25.24 -24.06
CA ILE A 154 -25.64 23.83 -23.90
C ILE A 154 -27.09 23.77 -23.40
N THR A 155 -28.03 23.77 -24.34
CA THR A 155 -29.47 23.62 -24.06
C THR A 155 -29.94 22.17 -24.14
N GLY A 156 -29.03 21.22 -24.40
CA GLY A 156 -29.32 19.83 -24.75
C GLY A 156 -28.79 18.78 -23.77
N THR A 157 -28.78 17.52 -24.22
CA THR A 157 -28.25 16.37 -23.45
C THR A 157 -26.72 16.47 -23.26
N PHE A 158 -26.16 15.73 -22.30
CA PHE A 158 -24.70 15.64 -22.09
C PHE A 158 -23.92 15.33 -23.37
N LYS A 159 -24.46 14.50 -24.25
CA LYS A 159 -23.84 14.17 -25.54
C LYS A 159 -23.64 15.39 -26.44
N SER A 160 -24.56 16.35 -26.40
CA SER A 160 -24.46 17.62 -27.12
C SER A 160 -23.43 18.56 -26.47
N ALA A 161 -23.38 18.58 -25.14
CA ALA A 161 -22.38 19.33 -24.36
C ALA A 161 -20.95 18.86 -24.66
N MET A 162 -20.75 17.54 -24.68
CA MET A 162 -19.47 16.93 -25.01
C MET A 162 -19.05 17.20 -26.44
N GLY A 163 -19.97 17.12 -27.42
CA GLY A 163 -19.64 17.45 -28.80
C GLY A 163 -19.12 18.88 -28.99
N ILE A 164 -19.56 19.82 -28.14
CA ILE A 164 -19.07 21.21 -28.11
C ILE A 164 -17.72 21.31 -27.39
N MET A 165 -17.50 20.55 -26.30
CA MET A 165 -16.20 20.46 -25.63
C MET A 165 -15.14 19.82 -26.52
N THR A 166 -15.43 18.70 -27.19
CA THR A 166 -14.46 17.99 -28.06
C THR A 166 -14.06 18.82 -29.26
N ALA A 167 -14.90 19.78 -29.69
CA ALA A 167 -14.54 20.73 -30.73
C ALA A 167 -13.45 21.74 -30.30
N GLY A 168 -13.08 21.80 -29.01
CA GLY A 168 -12.05 22.73 -28.49
C GLY A 168 -11.24 22.27 -27.26
N SER A 169 -11.41 21.02 -26.79
CA SER A 169 -10.70 20.42 -25.64
C SER A 169 -10.18 19.03 -26.00
N SER A 170 -9.26 18.49 -25.19
CA SER A 170 -8.64 17.18 -25.43
C SER A 170 -9.67 16.05 -25.32
N ASP A 171 -9.71 15.16 -26.30
CA ASP A 171 -10.54 13.94 -26.33
C ASP A 171 -10.43 13.12 -25.03
N LEU A 172 -9.26 13.15 -24.38
CA LEU A 172 -8.95 12.42 -23.16
C LEU A 172 -9.79 12.87 -21.95
N ALA A 173 -10.03 14.17 -21.81
CA ALA A 173 -10.88 14.72 -20.76
C ALA A 173 -12.35 14.31 -20.97
N SER A 174 -12.75 14.21 -22.24
CA SER A 174 -14.11 13.87 -22.64
C SER A 174 -14.44 12.40 -22.42
N ASP A 175 -13.53 11.52 -22.83
CA ASP A 175 -13.64 10.08 -22.60
C ASP A 175 -13.66 9.76 -21.11
N TYR A 176 -12.90 10.51 -20.31
CA TYR A 176 -12.85 10.34 -18.87
C TYR A 176 -14.18 10.67 -18.18
N LEU A 177 -14.89 11.72 -18.59
CA LEU A 177 -16.23 12.00 -18.04
C LEU A 177 -17.27 10.96 -18.45
N HIS A 178 -17.17 10.47 -19.69
CA HIS A 178 -18.05 9.41 -20.19
C HIS A 178 -17.93 8.11 -19.37
N LEU A 179 -16.75 7.84 -18.80
CA LEU A 179 -16.51 6.73 -17.86
C LEU A 179 -17.54 6.74 -16.70
N TYR A 180 -17.75 7.91 -16.08
CA TYR A 180 -18.65 8.06 -14.93
C TYR A 180 -20.12 7.97 -15.32
N LEU A 181 -20.47 8.42 -16.51
CA LEU A 181 -21.85 8.36 -17.03
C LEU A 181 -22.29 6.98 -17.47
N SER A 182 -21.34 6.09 -17.78
CA SER A 182 -21.66 4.70 -18.07
C SER A 182 -22.34 3.99 -16.87
N GLY A 183 -22.27 4.58 -15.68
CA GLY A 183 -22.79 4.02 -14.43
C GLY A 183 -22.05 2.76 -13.98
N SER A 184 -21.01 2.34 -14.71
CA SER A 184 -20.27 1.12 -14.43
C SER A 184 -19.11 1.40 -13.49
N LYS A 185 -19.36 1.08 -12.23
CA LYS A 185 -18.42 1.16 -11.10
C LYS A 185 -17.10 0.44 -11.37
N GLN A 186 -17.20 -0.78 -11.88
CA GLN A 186 -16.05 -1.59 -12.25
C GLN A 186 -15.22 -0.95 -13.36
N ARG A 187 -15.83 -0.28 -14.34
CA ARG A 187 -15.08 0.40 -15.42
C ARG A 187 -14.26 1.58 -14.90
N VAL A 188 -14.75 2.33 -13.91
CA VAL A 188 -13.96 3.40 -13.29
C VAL A 188 -12.74 2.83 -12.57
N LEU A 189 -12.94 1.77 -11.79
CA LEU A 189 -11.82 1.07 -11.15
C LEU A 189 -10.83 0.52 -12.18
N ASP A 190 -11.32 -0.17 -13.22
CA ASP A 190 -10.47 -0.78 -14.25
C ASP A 190 -9.63 0.28 -14.99
N TYR A 191 -10.15 1.49 -15.17
CA TYR A 191 -9.39 2.61 -15.75
C TYR A 191 -8.21 3.03 -14.86
N HIS A 192 -8.41 3.10 -13.54
CA HIS A 192 -7.37 3.52 -12.60
C HIS A 192 -6.44 2.39 -12.13
N LYS A 193 -6.84 1.13 -12.35
CA LYS A 193 -6.11 -0.05 -11.90
C LYS A 193 -4.65 -0.09 -12.36
N PRO A 194 -4.28 0.22 -13.62
CA PRO A 194 -2.88 0.24 -14.05
C PRO A 194 -2.03 1.23 -13.25
N GLN A 195 -2.58 2.40 -12.95
CA GLN A 195 -1.88 3.42 -12.17
C GLN A 195 -1.72 3.01 -10.70
N ILE A 196 -2.75 2.40 -10.11
CA ILE A 196 -2.65 1.82 -8.75
C ILE A 196 -1.55 0.75 -8.71
N ILE A 197 -1.46 -0.11 -9.74
CA ILE A 197 -0.40 -1.11 -9.83
C ILE A 197 0.99 -0.45 -9.86
N THR A 198 1.16 0.59 -10.66
CA THR A 198 2.43 1.35 -10.70
C THR A 198 2.76 1.97 -9.35
N LEU A 199 1.79 2.61 -8.69
CA LEU A 199 1.98 3.19 -7.36
C LEU A 199 2.40 2.13 -6.32
N LEU A 200 1.79 0.95 -6.36
CA LEU A 200 2.16 -0.17 -5.48
C LEU A 200 3.56 -0.73 -5.80
N ASP A 201 3.97 -0.74 -7.06
CA ASP A 201 5.31 -1.17 -7.46
C ASP A 201 6.39 -0.16 -7.00
N GLU A 202 6.07 1.13 -7.04
CA GLU A 202 6.93 2.20 -6.53
C GLU A 202 7.16 2.09 -5.01
N LEU A 203 6.21 1.55 -4.23
CA LEU A 203 6.39 1.30 -2.80
C LEU A 203 7.59 0.39 -2.51
N LYS A 204 7.97 -0.52 -3.41
CA LYS A 204 9.17 -1.37 -3.24
C LYS A 204 10.46 -0.55 -3.10
N HIS A 205 10.47 0.64 -3.68
CA HIS A 205 11.64 1.52 -3.73
C HIS A 205 11.55 2.64 -2.69
N ASN A 206 10.46 2.70 -1.92
CA ASN A 206 10.31 3.72 -0.89
C ASN A 206 11.25 3.38 0.29
N PRO A 207 12.16 4.30 0.66
CA PRO A 207 13.12 4.08 1.74
C PRO A 207 12.47 3.76 3.09
N GLU A 208 11.21 4.13 3.30
CA GLU A 208 10.47 3.79 4.53
C GLU A 208 10.19 2.28 4.68
N PHE A 209 10.25 1.49 3.60
CA PHE A 209 10.13 0.02 3.67
C PHE A 209 11.47 -0.70 3.79
N VAL A 210 12.56 0.05 4.01
CA VAL A 210 13.85 -0.52 4.40
C VAL A 210 13.86 -0.65 5.92
N TYR A 211 13.81 -1.89 6.42
CA TYR A 211 13.91 -2.16 7.85
C TYR A 211 15.39 -2.24 8.24
N GLU A 212 15.87 -1.22 8.94
CA GLU A 212 17.19 -1.22 9.55
C GLU A 212 17.15 -1.93 10.90
N LEU A 213 18.07 -2.87 11.10
CA LEU A 213 18.15 -3.59 12.37
C LEU A 213 18.66 -2.69 13.50
N ASP A 214 17.94 -2.67 14.61
CA ASP A 214 18.29 -1.94 15.82
C ASP A 214 19.38 -2.66 16.61
N SER A 215 20.57 -2.04 16.63
CA SER A 215 21.69 -2.51 17.46
C SER A 215 21.45 -2.42 18.98
N SER A 216 20.42 -1.68 19.41
CA SER A 216 20.01 -1.55 20.80
C SER A 216 19.20 -2.76 21.27
N ASP A 217 18.36 -3.32 20.39
CA ASP A 217 17.72 -4.60 20.62
C ASP A 217 18.74 -5.74 20.60
N TRP A 218 18.61 -6.65 21.56
CA TRP A 218 19.63 -7.68 21.75
C TRP A 218 19.54 -8.82 20.74
N GLN A 219 18.35 -9.13 20.21
CA GLN A 219 18.13 -10.15 19.20
C GLN A 219 18.56 -9.65 17.83
N GLU A 220 18.21 -8.41 17.50
CA GLU A 220 18.63 -7.75 16.28
C GLU A 220 20.15 -7.50 16.27
N ALA A 221 20.74 -7.03 17.38
CA ALA A 221 22.19 -6.94 17.51
C ALA A 221 22.92 -8.28 17.33
N LEU A 222 22.30 -9.39 17.74
CA LEU A 222 22.85 -10.73 17.54
C LEU A 222 22.75 -11.14 16.07
N PHE A 223 21.66 -10.78 15.39
CA PHE A 223 21.46 -11.04 13.97
C PHE A 223 22.35 -10.17 13.08
N ILE A 224 22.61 -8.92 13.43
CA ILE A 224 23.59 -8.06 12.75
C ILE A 224 24.97 -8.76 12.71
N GLN A 225 25.35 -9.44 13.79
CA GLN A 225 26.65 -10.10 13.93
C GLN A 225 26.75 -11.48 13.27
N HIS A 226 25.65 -12.24 13.24
CA HIS A 226 25.67 -13.66 12.88
C HIS A 226 24.62 -14.06 11.85
N GLY A 227 23.71 -13.17 11.48
CA GLY A 227 22.61 -13.42 10.56
C GLY A 227 23.09 -13.65 9.14
N LYS A 228 22.48 -14.64 8.47
CA LYS A 228 22.79 -15.04 7.10
C LYS A 228 21.65 -14.77 6.12
N SER A 229 20.41 -14.98 6.55
CA SER A 229 19.26 -14.85 5.65
C SER A 229 17.96 -14.62 6.40
N VAL A 230 17.00 -13.99 5.72
CA VAL A 230 15.62 -13.86 6.17
C VAL A 230 14.72 -14.63 5.20
N CYS A 231 13.80 -15.44 5.72
CA CYS A 231 12.87 -16.22 4.89
C CYS A 231 11.53 -16.43 5.59
N VAL A 232 10.48 -16.72 4.82
CA VAL A 232 9.14 -16.99 5.36
C VAL A 232 8.94 -18.50 5.49
N GLU A 233 8.70 -18.98 6.71
CA GLU A 233 8.46 -20.39 7.00
C GLU A 233 7.57 -20.56 8.23
N GLN A 234 6.73 -21.61 8.24
CA GLN A 234 5.95 -22.01 9.43
C GLN A 234 5.11 -20.89 10.07
N ARG A 235 4.53 -19.99 9.26
CA ARG A 235 3.72 -18.83 9.70
C ARG A 235 4.52 -17.69 10.37
N CYS A 236 5.84 -17.67 10.20
CA CYS A 236 6.70 -16.62 10.73
C CYS A 236 7.65 -16.10 9.64
N VAL A 237 8.15 -14.88 9.83
CA VAL A 237 9.37 -14.41 9.16
C VAL A 237 10.56 -14.82 10.01
N ARG A 238 11.46 -15.63 9.45
CA ARG A 238 12.60 -16.22 10.14
C ARG A 238 13.88 -15.51 9.81
N PHE A 239 14.58 -15.09 10.85
CA PHE A 239 15.92 -14.54 10.80
C PHE A 239 16.90 -15.67 11.11
N LYS A 240 17.53 -16.26 10.09
CA LYS A 240 18.44 -17.42 10.21
C LYS A 240 19.90 -17.03 10.41
N PHE A 241 20.56 -17.65 11.38
CA PHE A 241 21.98 -17.46 11.71
C PHE A 241 22.94 -18.40 10.97
#